data_AF-A0A9D6JJI2-F1
#
_entry.id   AF-A0A9D6JJI2-F1
#
_cell.length_a   1.000
_cell.length_b   1.000
_cell.length_c   1.000
_cell.angle_alpha   90.00
_cell.angle_beta   90.00
_cell.angle_gamma   90.00
#
_symmetry.space_group_name_H-M   'P 1'
#
loop_
_entity.id
_entity.type
_entity.pdbx_description
1 polymer ?
#
loop_
_entity_poly.entity_id
_entity_poly.type
_entity_poly.pdbx_seq_one_letter_code
_entity_poly.pdbx_strand_id
1 'polypeptide(L)'
;PQAQQDPTVAAPMLAQLINAAGRGDAQALAMLGAMAEQMSRTKGDMARFSTLIKPLVDGERDIDKLCSKIGDTGEKLVTLIVKELRKMETH
;
A
#
# COMPACT_ATOMS: atom_id res chain seq x y z
N PRO A 1 2.52 3.14 -22.89
CA PRO A 1 3.31 3.80 -21.82
C PRO A 1 2.68 3.51 -20.45
N GLN A 2 2.77 2.24 -20.02
CA GLN A 2 2.34 1.83 -18.69
C GLN A 2 3.60 1.83 -17.87
N ALA A 3 3.82 2.94 -17.15
CA ALA A 3 4.87 3.01 -16.17
C ALA A 3 4.50 1.98 -15.09
N GLN A 4 5.02 0.77 -15.25
CA GLN A 4 5.21 -0.19 -14.17
C GLN A 4 6.23 0.48 -13.24
N GLN A 5 5.83 1.59 -12.60
CA GLN A 5 6.68 2.31 -11.68
C GLN A 5 6.99 1.32 -10.58
N ASP A 6 8.27 1.08 -10.38
CA ASP A 6 8.75 0.14 -9.39
C ASP A 6 8.02 0.45 -8.08
N PRO A 7 7.20 -0.47 -7.56
CA PRO A 7 6.28 -0.14 -6.47
C PRO A 7 7.05 0.35 -5.24
N THR A 8 8.31 -0.06 -5.08
CA THR A 8 9.21 0.39 -4.01
C THR A 8 9.58 1.87 -4.12
N VAL A 9 9.64 2.44 -5.33
CA VAL A 9 9.89 3.86 -5.58
C VAL A 9 8.65 4.71 -5.27
N ALA A 10 7.46 4.12 -5.36
CA ALA A 10 6.19 4.77 -5.06
C ALA A 10 5.78 4.67 -3.57
N ALA A 11 6.53 3.95 -2.72
CA ALA A 11 6.21 3.75 -1.31
C ALA A 11 5.82 5.03 -0.52
N PRO A 12 6.55 6.16 -0.61
CA PRO A 12 6.15 7.39 0.10
C PRO A 12 4.84 7.99 -0.42
N MET A 13 4.60 7.95 -1.72
CA MET A 13 3.34 8.43 -2.31
C MET A 13 2.16 7.52 -1.91
N LEU A 14 2.37 6.21 -1.90
CA LEU A 14 1.37 5.24 -1.43
C LEU A 14 1.05 5.45 0.05
N ALA A 15 2.06 5.70 0.89
CA ALA A 15 1.86 6.01 2.31
C ALA A 15 1.04 7.30 2.50
N GLN A 16 1.30 8.36 1.71
CA GLN A 16 0.49 9.58 1.75
C GLN A 16 -0.98 9.31 1.44
N LEU A 17 -1.25 8.55 0.37
CA LEU A 17 -2.61 8.19 -0.03
C LEU A 17 -3.31 7.33 1.02
N ILE A 18 -2.62 6.34 1.60
CA ILE A 18 -3.15 5.48 2.66
C ILE A 18 -3.50 6.31 3.89
N ASN A 19 -2.62 7.21 4.33
CA ASN A 19 -2.89 8.09 5.47
C ASN A 19 -4.05 9.05 5.19
N ALA A 20 -4.14 9.63 4.00
CA ALA A 20 -5.25 10.49 3.61
C ALA A 20 -6.58 9.72 3.59
N ALA A 21 -6.61 8.54 2.97
CA ALA A 21 -7.78 7.67 2.92
C ALA A 21 -8.23 7.22 4.32
N GLY A 22 -7.28 6.89 5.22
CA GLY A 22 -7.57 6.55 6.62
C GLY A 22 -8.15 7.71 7.42
N ARG A 23 -7.87 8.96 7.01
CA ARG A 23 -8.45 10.18 7.59
C ARG A 23 -9.80 10.59 6.95
N GLY A 24 -10.31 9.80 6.00
CA GLY A 24 -11.59 10.06 5.33
C GLY A 24 -11.49 10.80 4.00
N ASP A 25 -10.29 10.93 3.40
CA ASP A 25 -10.14 11.52 2.07
C ASP A 25 -10.71 10.58 0.98
N ALA A 26 -11.86 10.95 0.44
CA ALA A 26 -12.56 10.17 -0.57
C ALA A 26 -11.80 10.08 -1.90
N GLN A 27 -11.01 11.11 -2.24
CA GLN A 27 -10.21 11.11 -3.47
C GLN A 27 -9.04 10.14 -3.35
N ALA A 28 -8.33 10.15 -2.22
CA ALA A 28 -7.28 9.21 -1.91
C ALA A 28 -7.81 7.76 -1.89
N LEU A 29 -8.99 7.54 -1.29
CA LEU A 29 -9.65 6.24 -1.28
C LEU A 29 -9.97 5.77 -2.71
N ALA A 30 -10.50 6.65 -3.57
CA ALA A 30 -10.80 6.32 -4.96
C ALA A 30 -9.52 5.99 -5.77
N MET A 31 -8.44 6.74 -5.57
CA MET A 31 -7.14 6.49 -6.21
C MET A 31 -6.55 5.15 -5.76
N LEU A 32 -6.60 4.84 -4.47
CA LEU A 32 -6.18 3.56 -3.92
C LEU A 32 -7.04 2.42 -4.46
N GLY A 33 -8.35 2.60 -4.59
CA GLY A 33 -9.27 1.62 -5.18
C GLY A 33 -8.90 1.32 -6.64
N ALA A 34 -8.70 2.35 -7.46
CA ALA A 34 -8.28 2.16 -8.85
C ALA A 34 -6.92 1.46 -8.98
N MET A 35 -5.96 1.78 -8.11
CA MET A 35 -4.67 1.06 -8.04
C MET A 35 -4.86 -0.39 -7.58
N ALA A 36 -5.69 -0.63 -6.57
CA ALA A 36 -6.01 -1.96 -6.07
C ALA A 36 -6.59 -2.84 -7.18
N GLU A 37 -7.51 -2.30 -7.98
CA GLU A 37 -8.12 -2.99 -9.12
C GLU A 37 -7.09 -3.31 -10.20
N GLN A 38 -6.21 -2.36 -10.55
CA GLN A 38 -5.14 -2.58 -11.51
C GLN A 38 -4.14 -3.64 -11.02
N MET A 39 -3.74 -3.57 -9.75
CA MET A 39 -2.81 -4.51 -9.13
C MET A 39 -3.43 -5.90 -8.95
N SER A 40 -4.73 -5.98 -8.64
CA SER A 40 -5.47 -7.24 -8.52
C SER A 40 -5.54 -8.02 -9.84
N ARG A 41 -5.42 -7.34 -10.99
CA ARG A 41 -5.35 -7.99 -12.31
C ARG A 41 -3.96 -8.53 -12.62
N THR A 42 -2.93 -8.11 -11.87
CA THR A 42 -1.56 -8.61 -11.98
C THR A 42 -1.43 -9.94 -11.24
N LYS A 43 -0.54 -10.85 -11.66
CA LYS A 43 -0.29 -12.10 -10.91
C LYS A 43 0.83 -11.90 -9.87
N GLY A 44 0.82 -12.70 -8.81
CA GLY A 44 1.88 -12.73 -7.79
C GLY A 44 1.69 -11.69 -6.69
N ASP A 45 2.78 -11.07 -6.24
CA ASP A 45 2.79 -10.22 -5.04
C ASP A 45 2.00 -8.92 -5.17
N MET A 46 1.86 -8.38 -6.38
CA MET A 46 1.07 -7.17 -6.60
C MET A 46 -0.45 -7.42 -6.42
N ALA A 47 -0.95 -8.58 -6.85
CA ALA A 47 -2.34 -8.96 -6.55
C ALA A 47 -2.57 -9.18 -5.06
N ARG A 48 -1.55 -9.63 -4.32
CA ARG A 48 -1.65 -9.77 -2.87
C ARG A 48 -1.62 -8.41 -2.19
N PHE A 49 -0.80 -7.49 -2.68
CA PHE A 49 -0.74 -6.13 -2.16
C PHE A 49 -2.10 -5.40 -2.21
N SER A 50 -2.92 -5.60 -3.25
CA SER A 50 -4.25 -4.97 -3.31
C SER A 50 -5.14 -5.35 -2.12
N THR A 51 -4.97 -6.56 -1.57
CA THR A 51 -5.70 -7.02 -0.37
C THR A 51 -5.20 -6.36 0.93
N LEU A 52 -4.00 -5.78 0.91
CA LEU A 52 -3.40 -5.10 2.06
C LEU A 52 -3.81 -3.63 2.17
N ILE A 53 -4.38 -3.05 1.11
CA ILE A 53 -4.80 -1.64 1.11
C ILE A 53 -5.83 -1.36 2.21
N LYS A 54 -6.85 -2.22 2.35
CA LYS A 54 -7.88 -2.05 3.39
C LYS A 54 -7.28 -2.07 4.82
N PRO A 55 -6.52 -3.10 5.24
CA PRO A 55 -5.93 -3.12 6.58
C PRO A 55 -4.94 -1.96 6.80
N LEU A 56 -4.17 -1.57 5.78
CA LEU A 56 -3.31 -0.38 5.87
C LEU A 56 -4.11 0.90 6.11
N VAL A 57 -5.25 1.07 5.44
CA VAL A 57 -6.17 2.21 5.65
C VAL A 57 -6.85 2.15 7.03
N ASP A 58 -7.18 0.95 7.52
CA ASP A 58 -7.74 0.75 8.88
C ASP A 58 -6.72 1.00 10.01
N GLY A 59 -5.44 1.15 9.68
CA GLY A 59 -4.38 1.42 10.67
C GLY A 59 -3.54 0.20 11.07
N GLU A 60 -3.63 -0.92 10.36
CA GLU A 60 -2.74 -2.06 10.57
C GLU A 60 -1.30 -1.67 10.19
N ARG A 61 -0.35 -1.96 11.08
CA ARG A 61 1.08 -1.64 10.92
C ARG A 61 2.00 -2.81 11.27
N ASP A 62 1.40 -3.97 11.55
CA ASP A 62 2.11 -5.21 11.83
C ASP A 62 2.59 -5.84 10.51
N ILE A 63 3.90 -5.78 10.28
CA ILE A 63 4.50 -6.29 9.04
C ILE A 63 4.30 -7.80 8.90
N ASP A 64 4.38 -8.55 10.00
CA ASP A 64 4.26 -10.01 9.98
C ASP A 64 2.84 -10.41 9.55
N LYS A 65 1.83 -9.75 10.12
CA LYS A 65 0.42 -9.96 9.70
C LYS A 65 0.17 -9.55 8.26
N LEU A 66 0.67 -8.38 7.85
CA LEU A 66 0.46 -7.86 6.49
C LEU A 66 1.21 -8.70 5.44
N CYS A 67 2.37 -9.27 5.78
CA CYS A 67 3.23 -9.98 4.84
C CYS A 67 3.09 -11.51 4.90
N SER A 68 2.28 -12.06 5.81
CA SER A 68 2.08 -13.51 6.01
C SER A 68 1.83 -14.33 4.73
N LYS A 69 1.25 -13.71 3.68
CA LYS A 69 0.96 -14.37 2.40
C LYS A 69 1.62 -13.72 1.18
N ILE A 70 2.57 -12.81 1.38
CA ILE A 70 3.28 -12.10 0.31
C ILE A 70 4.72 -12.63 0.19
N GLY A 71 5.30 -12.53 -1.01
CA GLY A 71 6.70 -12.82 -1.28
C GLY A 71 7.60 -11.63 -0.96
N ASP A 72 8.91 -11.87 -1.01
CA ASP A 72 9.98 -10.95 -0.59
C ASP A 72 9.85 -9.52 -1.19
N THR A 73 9.49 -9.42 -2.47
CA THR A 73 9.29 -8.13 -3.15
C THR A 73 8.12 -7.33 -2.55
N GLY A 74 7.02 -8.00 -2.24
CA GLY A 74 5.87 -7.35 -1.63
C GLY A 74 6.11 -7.00 -0.16
N GLU A 75 6.85 -7.82 0.56
CA GLU A 75 7.24 -7.53 1.95
C GLU A 75 8.10 -6.27 2.04
N LYS A 76 9.08 -6.12 1.15
CA LYS A 76 9.91 -4.89 1.06
C LYS A 76 9.06 -3.66 0.82
N LEU A 77 8.08 -3.75 -0.08
CA LEU A 77 7.14 -2.67 -0.36
C LEU A 77 6.32 -2.29 0.88
N VAL A 78 5.68 -3.27 1.51
CA VAL A 78 4.84 -3.06 2.71
C VAL A 78 5.67 -2.47 3.85
N THR A 79 6.90 -2.96 4.04
CA THR A 79 7.84 -2.45 5.04
C THR A 79 8.19 -0.99 4.80
N LEU A 80 8.47 -0.60 3.55
CA LEU A 80 8.73 0.80 3.20
C LEU A 80 7.50 1.69 3.43
N ILE A 81 6.32 1.23 3.04
CA ILE A 81 5.06 1.98 3.24
C ILE A 81 4.80 2.20 4.73
N VAL A 82 4.87 1.15 5.54
CA VAL A 82 4.65 1.25 6.99
C VAL A 82 5.70 2.16 7.65
N LYS A 83 6.95 2.10 7.19
CA LYS A 83 8.00 3.03 7.65
C LYS A 83 7.63 4.49 7.37
N GLU A 84 7.13 4.79 6.17
CA GLU A 84 6.69 6.15 5.81
C GLU A 84 5.43 6.57 6.58
N LEU A 85 4.45 5.69 6.74
CA LEU A 85 3.24 5.94 7.55
C LEU A 85 3.59 6.30 8.99
N ARG A 86 4.48 5.53 9.63
CA ARG A 86 4.92 5.82 11.01
C ARG A 86 5.56 7.20 11.15
N LYS A 87 6.31 7.65 10.16
CA LYS A 87 6.87 9.03 10.18
C LYS A 87 5.76 10.08 10.20
N MET A 88 4.68 9.87 9.45
CA MET A 88 3.55 10.79 9.38
C MET A 88 2.66 10.75 10.63
N GLU A 89 2.59 9.61 11.30
CA GLU A 89 1.81 9.41 12.54
C GLU A 89 2.53 9.98 13.77
N THR A 90 3.84 10.22 13.70
CA THR A 90 4.66 10.71 14.82
C THR A 90 4.70 12.26 14.90
N HIS A 91 3.99 12.96 14.02
CA HIS A 91 3.91 14.43 13.95
C HIS A 91 2.48 14.91 14.19
#